data_AF-A0AAD8M2U4-F1
#
_entry.id   AF-A0AAD8M2U4-F1
#
_cell.length_a   1.000
_cell.length_b   1.000
_cell.length_c   1.000
_cell.angle_alpha   90.00
_cell.angle_beta   90.00
_cell.angle_gamma   90.00
#
_symmetry.space_group_name_H-M   'P 1'
#
loop_
_entity.id
_entity.type
_entity.pdbx_description
1 polymer ?
#
loop_
_entity_poly.entity_id
_entity_poly.type
_entity_poly.pdbx_seq_one_letter_code
_entity_poly.pdbx_strand_id
1 'polypeptide(L)'
;MASYLVRLDGSQRTLLLKVLGDVIESIAGAILVDSGYKKDIVFKSILPLLEPLVSPETLKLQPVRELHQLCQKENYVLKKPVVTCENGVSAVTVEVEANGIIYKESCTALNKAEAKKLASKAVLKLLKESMSMEPHPTPFLSSPKGKKRKEEEGESHGNFVPSVL
;
A
#
# COMPACT_ATOMS: atom_id res chain seq x y z
N MET A 1 -21.82 28.49 -5.91
CA MET A 1 -20.60 28.69 -5.08
C MET A 1 -19.50 27.79 -5.63
N ALA A 2 -18.69 28.29 -6.58
CA ALA A 2 -17.55 27.53 -7.08
C ALA A 2 -16.42 27.60 -6.06
N SER A 3 -16.05 26.46 -5.49
CA SER A 3 -14.91 26.34 -4.58
C SER A 3 -13.63 26.53 -5.41
N TYR A 4 -12.92 27.65 -5.20
CA TYR A 4 -11.58 27.84 -5.76
C TYR A 4 -10.59 26.91 -5.05
N LEU A 5 -10.59 25.63 -5.42
CA LEU A 5 -9.51 24.72 -5.11
C LEU A 5 -8.38 25.02 -6.09
N VAL A 6 -7.55 26.00 -5.75
CA VAL A 6 -6.27 26.24 -6.44
C VAL A 6 -5.43 24.99 -6.23
N ARG A 7 -5.40 24.15 -7.26
CA ARG A 7 -4.54 22.97 -7.31
C ARG A 7 -3.12 23.46 -7.57
N LEU A 8 -2.42 23.84 -6.51
CA LEU A 8 -1.00 24.18 -6.58
C LEU A 8 -0.26 22.99 -7.20
N ASP A 9 0.38 23.24 -8.35
CA ASP A 9 1.26 22.27 -8.98
C ASP A 9 2.46 21.96 -8.06
N GLY A 10 3.24 20.93 -8.43
CA GLY A 10 4.40 20.52 -7.62
C GLY A 10 5.44 21.63 -7.45
N SER A 11 5.56 22.54 -8.42
CA SER A 11 6.52 23.65 -8.42
C SER A 11 6.11 24.75 -7.43
N GLN A 12 4.83 25.13 -7.43
CA GLN A 12 4.30 26.15 -6.52
C GLN A 12 4.34 25.70 -5.05
N ARG A 13 4.21 24.40 -4.79
CA ARG A 13 4.40 23.83 -3.44
C ARG A 13 5.85 23.94 -2.97
N THR A 14 6.82 23.67 -3.85
CA THR A 14 8.24 23.82 -3.51
C THR A 14 8.64 25.27 -3.27
N LEU A 15 8.06 26.20 -4.04
CA LEU A 15 8.30 27.63 -3.85
C LEU A 15 7.72 28.12 -2.52
N LEU A 16 6.53 27.65 -2.14
CA LEU A 16 5.93 28.00 -0.85
C LEU A 16 6.76 27.51 0.34
N LEU A 17 7.28 26.28 0.27
CA LEU A 17 8.19 25.75 1.28
C LEU A 17 9.49 26.56 1.37
N LYS A 18 10.01 27.03 0.23
CA LYS A 18 11.23 27.84 0.18
C LYS A 18 11.03 29.20 0.82
N VAL A 19 9.98 29.93 0.42
CA VAL A 19 9.66 31.26 0.98
C VAL A 19 9.38 31.18 2.47
N LEU A 20 8.63 30.16 2.92
CA LEU A 20 8.42 29.94 4.35
C LEU A 20 9.74 29.70 5.10
N GLY A 21 10.63 28.90 4.52
CA GLY A 21 11.97 28.66 5.06
C GLY A 21 12.77 29.95 5.21
N ASP A 22 12.78 30.80 4.19
CA ASP A 22 13.49 32.09 4.20
C ASP A 22 12.92 33.05 5.26
N VAL A 23 11.59 33.06 5.46
CA VAL A 23 10.94 33.86 6.52
C VAL A 23 11.36 33.38 7.92
N ILE A 24 11.29 32.08 8.18
CA ILE A 24 11.69 31.51 9.48
C ILE A 24 13.19 31.75 9.73
N GLU A 25 14.04 31.60 8.71
CA GLU A 25 15.47 31.90 8.78
C GLU A 25 15.74 33.38 9.13
N SER A 26 15.00 34.31 8.51
CA SER A 26 15.13 35.74 8.82
C SER A 26 14.78 36.07 10.28
N ILE A 27 13.70 35.47 10.80
CA ILE A 27 13.26 35.64 12.20
C ILE A 27 14.32 35.04 13.15
N ALA A 28 14.84 33.86 12.81
CA ALA A 28 15.91 33.22 13.57
C ALA A 28 17.16 34.10 13.64
N GLY A 29 17.56 34.70 12.52
CA GLY A 29 18.69 35.61 12.44
C GLY A 29 18.52 36.86 13.30
N ALA A 30 17.34 37.48 13.27
CA ALA A 30 17.04 38.64 14.12
C ALA A 30 17.14 38.29 15.62
N ILE A 31 16.48 37.19 16.05
CA ILE A 31 16.53 36.75 17.44
C ILE A 31 17.96 36.37 17.86
N LEU A 32 18.74 35.77 16.95
CA LEU A 32 20.12 35.41 17.23
C LEU A 32 20.95 36.65 17.56
N VAL A 33 20.83 37.73 16.79
CA VAL A 33 21.54 38.99 17.04
C VAL A 33 21.02 39.65 18.32
N ASP A 34 19.70 39.78 18.47
CA ASP A 34 19.06 40.45 19.62
C ASP A 34 19.31 39.74 20.95
N SER A 35 19.49 38.42 20.93
CA SER A 35 19.76 37.62 22.11
C SER A 35 21.25 37.58 22.50
N GLY A 36 22.13 38.27 21.78
CA GLY A 36 23.58 38.16 21.99
C GLY A 36 24.12 36.78 21.59
N TYR A 37 23.62 36.24 20.48
CA TYR A 37 24.02 34.96 19.87
C TYR A 37 23.67 33.71 20.71
N LYS A 38 22.60 33.78 21.51
CA LYS A 38 22.12 32.65 22.34
C LYS A 38 21.18 31.73 21.56
N LYS A 39 21.71 30.60 21.11
CA LYS A 39 20.96 29.60 20.31
C LYS A 39 19.78 28.96 21.05
N ASP A 40 19.86 28.83 22.37
CA ASP A 40 18.77 28.26 23.17
C ASP A 40 17.53 29.17 23.17
N ILE A 41 17.74 30.50 23.13
CA ILE A 41 16.66 31.48 23.00
C ILE A 41 16.05 31.38 21.61
N VAL A 42 16.87 31.35 20.56
CA VAL A 42 16.38 31.18 19.18
C VAL A 42 15.50 29.93 19.06
N PHE A 43 15.97 28.78 19.56
CA PHE A 43 15.21 27.54 19.51
C PHE A 43 13.89 27.62 20.29
N LYS A 44 13.92 28.11 21.55
CA LYS A 44 12.71 28.29 22.37
C LYS A 44 11.70 29.24 21.73
N SER A 45 12.16 30.26 21.01
CA SER A 45 11.30 31.22 20.33
C SER A 45 10.70 30.70 19.03
N ILE A 46 11.45 29.88 18.27
CA ILE A 46 10.97 29.32 16.98
C ILE A 46 10.10 28.09 17.19
N LEU A 47 10.37 27.28 18.21
CA LEU A 47 9.69 26.00 18.44
C LEU A 47 8.15 26.11 18.41
N PRO A 48 7.51 27.11 19.06
CA PRO A 48 6.05 27.28 19.00
C PRO A 48 5.52 27.57 17.59
N LEU A 49 6.33 28.15 16.70
CA LEU A 49 5.96 28.40 15.30
C LEU A 49 5.96 27.12 14.45
N LEU A 50 6.65 26.08 14.93
CA LEU A 50 6.77 24.79 14.27
C LEU A 50 5.80 23.74 14.85
N GLU A 51 5.03 24.09 15.89
CA GLU A 51 4.05 23.18 16.49
C GLU A 51 2.74 23.13 15.68
N PRO A 52 2.14 21.93 15.49
CA PRO A 52 2.61 20.64 15.97
C PRO A 52 3.75 20.10 15.09
N LEU A 53 4.87 19.75 15.74
CA LEU A 53 5.93 19.03 15.06
C LEU A 53 5.38 17.68 14.61
N VAL A 54 5.50 17.40 13.31
CA VAL A 54 5.06 16.13 12.75
C VAL A 54 5.91 15.03 13.37
N SER A 55 5.31 14.23 14.25
CA SER A 55 5.93 13.00 14.76
C SER A 55 5.96 11.94 13.65
N PRO A 56 6.92 10.99 13.66
CA PRO A 56 6.96 9.89 12.69
C PRO A 56 5.63 9.14 12.56
N GLU A 57 4.84 9.07 13.64
CA GLU A 57 3.53 8.44 13.71
C GLU A 57 2.41 9.28 13.08
N THR A 58 2.54 10.62 13.11
CA THR A 58 1.58 11.55 12.47
C THR A 58 1.93 11.86 11.01
N LEU A 59 3.13 11.47 10.56
CA LEU A 59 3.58 11.62 9.17
C LEU A 59 2.78 10.67 8.25
N LYS A 60 1.84 11.22 7.47
CA LYS A 60 1.13 10.47 6.42
C LYS A 60 2.11 10.06 5.31
N LEU A 61 2.59 8.83 5.39
CA LEU A 61 3.45 8.25 4.36
C LEU A 61 2.66 8.06 3.05
N GLN A 62 3.38 8.12 1.91
CA GLN A 62 2.78 7.73 0.65
C GLN A 62 2.46 6.22 0.70
N PRO A 63 1.28 5.77 0.21
CA PRO A 63 0.84 4.37 0.34
C PRO A 63 1.86 3.33 -0.15
N VAL A 64 2.60 3.65 -1.21
CA VAL A 64 3.64 2.78 -1.75
C VAL A 64 4.81 2.61 -0.77
N ARG A 65 5.24 3.71 -0.13
CA ARG A 65 6.33 3.69 0.85
C ARG A 65 5.89 3.00 2.13
N GLU A 66 4.68 3.30 2.60
CA GLU A 66 4.11 2.70 3.79
C GLU A 66 3.97 1.18 3.64
N LEU A 67 3.44 0.71 2.51
CA LEU A 67 3.33 -0.71 2.22
C LEU A 67 4.69 -1.41 2.22
N HIS A 68 5.71 -0.78 1.64
CA HIS A 68 7.07 -1.33 1.61
C HIS A 68 7.68 -1.45 3.01
N GLN A 69 7.54 -0.39 3.83
CA GLN A 69 8.03 -0.39 5.21
C GLN A 69 7.31 -1.43 6.07
N LEU A 70 5.99 -1.57 5.91
CA LEU A 70 5.22 -2.60 6.61
C LEU A 70 5.71 -4.01 6.23
N CYS A 71 5.88 -4.27 4.94
CA CYS A 71 6.36 -5.59 4.49
C CYS A 71 7.77 -5.90 5.01
N GLN A 72 8.66 -4.91 5.04
CA GLN A 72 10.00 -5.08 5.62
C GLN A 72 9.96 -5.36 7.12
N LYS A 73 9.12 -4.62 7.86
CA LYS A 73 9.02 -4.73 9.31
C LYS A 73 8.44 -6.08 9.75
N GLU A 74 7.36 -6.51 9.10
CA GLU A 74 6.62 -7.73 9.46
C GLU A 74 7.09 -8.97 8.67
N ASN A 75 8.15 -8.84 7.86
CA ASN A 75 8.70 -9.89 6.99
C ASN A 75 7.69 -10.47 5.97
N TYR A 76 6.80 -9.63 5.44
CA TYR A 76 5.87 -10.02 4.37
C TYR A 76 6.56 -10.00 3.00
N VAL A 77 6.10 -10.89 2.11
CA VAL A 77 6.64 -10.99 0.75
C VAL A 77 5.82 -10.12 -0.19
N LEU A 78 6.37 -8.95 -0.54
CA LEU A 78 5.81 -8.07 -1.58
C LEU A 78 6.26 -8.54 -2.97
N LYS A 79 5.32 -9.00 -3.80
CA LYS A 79 5.63 -9.41 -5.18
C LYS A 79 5.83 -8.20 -6.09
N LYS A 80 6.57 -8.40 -7.18
CA LYS A 80 6.77 -7.35 -8.20
C LYS A 80 5.40 -6.97 -8.78
N PRO A 81 5.03 -5.67 -8.79
CA PRO A 81 3.75 -5.24 -9.33
C PRO A 81 3.62 -5.61 -10.80
N VAL A 82 2.47 -6.19 -11.16
CA VAL A 82 2.13 -6.48 -12.55
C VAL A 82 1.48 -5.23 -13.14
N VAL A 83 1.89 -4.87 -14.35
CA VAL A 83 1.45 -3.63 -15.00
C VAL A 83 0.96 -3.99 -16.39
N THR A 84 -0.27 -3.60 -16.71
CA THR A 84 -0.83 -3.70 -18.05
C THR A 84 -1.25 -2.31 -18.52
N CYS A 85 -1.15 -2.07 -19.82
CA CYS A 85 -1.56 -0.80 -20.42
C CYS A 85 -2.49 -1.12 -21.59
N GLU A 86 -3.69 -0.55 -21.57
CA GLU A 86 -4.67 -0.71 -22.63
C GLU A 86 -5.35 0.64 -22.90
N ASN A 87 -5.41 1.05 -24.16
CA ASN A 87 -6.04 2.30 -24.62
C ASN A 87 -5.63 3.56 -23.83
N GLY A 88 -4.35 3.66 -23.44
CA GLY A 88 -3.82 4.81 -22.69
C GLY A 88 -4.14 4.79 -21.18
N VAL A 89 -4.82 3.75 -20.69
CA VAL A 89 -5.08 3.51 -19.26
C VAL A 89 -4.09 2.45 -18.76
N SER A 90 -3.45 2.73 -17.62
CA SER A 90 -2.57 1.79 -16.94
C SER A 90 -3.32 1.05 -15.83
N ALA A 91 -3.32 -0.28 -15.84
CA ALA A 91 -3.73 -1.10 -14.71
C ALA A 91 -2.49 -1.61 -13.96
N VAL A 92 -2.50 -1.50 -12.63
CA VAL A 92 -1.43 -2.01 -11.78
C VAL A 92 -2.02 -2.93 -10.73
N THR A 93 -1.45 -4.13 -10.64
CA THR A 93 -1.78 -5.13 -9.63
C THR A 93 -0.66 -5.20 -8.61
N VAL A 94 -1.02 -5.05 -7.33
CA VAL A 94 -0.11 -5.20 -6.19
C VAL A 94 -0.53 -6.43 -5.40
N GLU A 95 0.45 -7.26 -5.03
CA GLU A 95 0.24 -8.51 -4.33
C GLU A 95 1.25 -8.65 -3.18
N VAL A 96 0.73 -8.93 -1.98
CA VAL A 96 1.51 -9.15 -0.75
C VAL A 96 1.09 -10.48 -0.14
N GLU A 97 2.06 -11.31 0.18
CA GLU A 97 1.85 -12.52 0.97
C GLU A 97 2.26 -12.25 2.42
N ALA A 98 1.28 -12.32 3.32
CA ALA A 98 1.44 -12.08 4.75
C ALA A 98 0.86 -13.26 5.53
N ASN A 99 1.68 -13.93 6.35
CA ASN A 99 1.28 -15.06 7.20
C ASN A 99 0.55 -16.19 6.44
N GLY A 100 0.95 -16.46 5.19
CA GLY A 100 0.32 -17.48 4.33
C GLY A 100 -0.98 -17.04 3.64
N ILE A 101 -1.43 -15.80 3.84
CA ILE A 101 -2.58 -15.20 3.17
C ILE A 101 -2.09 -14.24 2.07
N ILE A 102 -2.70 -14.31 0.89
CA ILE A 102 -2.37 -13.45 -0.25
C ILE A 102 -3.38 -12.29 -0.32
N TYR A 103 -2.86 -11.08 -0.20
CA TYR A 103 -3.60 -9.83 -0.37
C TYR A 103 -3.27 -9.25 -1.73
N LYS A 104 -4.29 -9.13 -2.60
CA LYS A 104 -4.10 -8.73 -3.99
C LYS A 104 -5.16 -7.73 -4.41
N GLU A 105 -4.73 -6.59 -4.94
CA GLU A 105 -5.62 -5.57 -5.47
C GLU A 105 -5.10 -5.02 -6.80
N SER A 106 -6.03 -4.67 -7.68
CA SER A 106 -5.73 -4.10 -8.98
C SER A 106 -6.48 -2.79 -9.16
N CYS A 107 -5.79 -1.74 -9.60
CA CYS A 107 -6.40 -0.45 -9.87
C CYS A 107 -5.98 0.07 -11.23
N THR A 108 -6.91 0.72 -11.92
CA THR A 108 -6.70 1.39 -13.21
C THR A 108 -6.63 2.90 -13.02
N ALA A 109 -5.68 3.55 -13.68
CA ALA A 109 -5.59 5.01 -13.76
C ALA A 109 -4.96 5.45 -15.09
N LEU A 110 -5.09 6.74 -15.42
CA LEU A 110 -4.47 7.33 -16.61
C LEU A 110 -2.94 7.25 -16.59
N ASN A 111 -2.35 7.16 -15.40
CA ASN A 111 -0.91 7.04 -15.25
C ASN A 111 -0.54 5.88 -14.33
N LYS A 112 0.59 5.22 -14.64
CA LYS A 112 1.12 4.07 -13.90
C LYS A 112 1.41 4.38 -12.43
N ALA A 113 1.87 5.60 -12.12
CA ALA A 113 2.25 5.99 -10.75
C ALA A 113 1.02 6.08 -9.83
N GLU A 114 -0.08 6.63 -10.33
CA GLU A 114 -1.36 6.76 -9.66
C GLU A 114 -2.06 5.42 -9.53
N ALA A 115 -2.08 4.61 -10.59
CA ALA A 115 -2.58 3.23 -10.54
C ALA A 115 -1.87 2.43 -9.45
N LYS A 116 -0.53 2.52 -9.40
CA LYS A 116 0.29 1.88 -8.35
C LYS A 116 -0.03 2.42 -6.95
N LYS A 117 -0.19 3.73 -6.80
CA LYS A 117 -0.53 4.37 -5.52
C LYS A 117 -1.89 3.89 -5.01
N LEU A 118 -2.89 3.82 -5.88
CA LEU A 118 -4.25 3.36 -5.55
C LEU A 118 -4.24 1.88 -5.17
N ALA A 119 -3.62 1.02 -5.99
CA ALA A 119 -3.50 -0.40 -5.69
C ALA A 119 -2.75 -0.65 -4.37
N SER A 120 -1.64 0.07 -4.13
CA SER A 120 -0.89 -0.05 -2.86
C SER A 120 -1.73 0.40 -1.66
N LYS A 121 -2.54 1.46 -1.82
CA LYS A 121 -3.46 1.92 -0.76
C LYS A 121 -4.54 0.90 -0.44
N ALA A 122 -5.09 0.24 -1.47
CA ALA A 122 -6.10 -0.80 -1.31
C ALA A 122 -5.54 -2.02 -0.56
N VAL A 123 -4.39 -2.55 -0.99
CA VAL A 123 -3.71 -3.66 -0.28
C VAL A 123 -3.37 -3.29 1.16
N LEU A 124 -2.83 -2.09 1.39
CA LEU A 124 -2.47 -1.63 2.72
C LEU A 124 -3.69 -1.55 3.66
N LYS A 125 -4.87 -1.17 3.13
CA LYS A 125 -6.12 -1.17 3.90
C LYS A 125 -6.48 -2.58 4.34
N LEU A 126 -6.46 -3.55 3.42
CA LEU A 126 -6.75 -4.96 3.73
C LEU A 126 -5.79 -5.54 4.78
N LEU A 127 -4.49 -5.26 4.64
CA LEU A 127 -3.47 -5.70 5.60
C LEU A 127 -3.76 -5.14 7.00
N LYS A 128 -4.02 -3.84 7.12
CA LYS A 128 -4.32 -3.21 8.41
C LYS A 128 -5.60 -3.74 9.05
N GLU A 129 -6.64 -3.96 8.25
CA GLU A 129 -7.89 -4.56 8.73
C GLU A 129 -7.64 -5.95 9.30
N SER A 130 -6.85 -6.79 8.61
CA SER A 130 -6.48 -8.11 9.12
C SER A 130 -5.59 -8.10 10.36
N MET A 131 -4.76 -7.07 10.55
CA MET A 131 -3.92 -6.91 11.75
C MET A 131 -4.72 -6.42 12.97
N SER A 132 -5.88 -5.80 12.75
CA SER A 132 -6.72 -5.23 13.81
C SER A 132 -7.73 -6.22 14.42
N MET A 133 -7.74 -7.47 13.97
CA MET A 133 -8.61 -8.53 14.50
C MET A 133 -7.75 -9.72 14.96
N GLU A 134 -7.68 -10.02 16.27
CA GLU A 134 -7.46 -11.37 16.84
C GLU A 134 -7.78 -11.36 18.37
N PRO A 135 -8.33 -12.43 19.02
CA PRO A 135 -8.75 -13.74 18.50
C PRO A 135 -10.21 -14.15 18.81
N HIS A 136 -10.82 -14.95 17.94
CA HIS A 136 -11.93 -15.86 18.28
C HIS A 136 -11.63 -17.25 17.68
N PRO A 137 -11.91 -18.35 18.39
CA PRO A 137 -11.45 -19.67 17.99
C PRO A 137 -12.19 -20.11 16.72
N THR A 138 -11.43 -20.38 15.66
CA THR A 138 -11.94 -21.06 14.47
C THR A 138 -12.20 -22.53 14.81
N PRO A 139 -13.40 -23.08 14.54
CA PRO A 139 -13.57 -24.52 14.52
C PRO A 139 -12.83 -25.10 13.32
N PHE A 140 -11.89 -25.99 13.60
CA PHE A 140 -11.42 -26.97 12.63
C PHE A 140 -12.56 -27.85 12.14
N LEU A 141 -12.53 -28.17 10.85
CA LEU A 141 -12.91 -29.40 10.14
C LEU A 141 -13.57 -29.01 8.81
N SER A 142 -13.16 -29.50 7.65
CA SER A 142 -12.07 -30.40 7.27
C SER A 142 -11.93 -30.33 5.76
N SER A 143 -10.71 -30.48 5.24
CA SER A 143 -10.46 -30.63 3.81
C SER A 143 -11.01 -31.98 3.31
N PRO A 144 -11.67 -32.06 2.15
CA PRO A 144 -11.81 -33.32 1.44
C PRO A 144 -10.49 -33.66 0.74
N LYS A 145 -9.77 -34.64 1.29
CA LYS A 145 -8.64 -35.31 0.65
C LYS A 145 -9.18 -36.56 -0.05
N GLY A 146 -8.92 -36.71 -1.35
CA GLY A 146 -9.00 -38.04 -1.97
C GLY A 146 -9.42 -38.10 -3.43
N LYS A 147 -8.42 -38.11 -4.33
CA LYS A 147 -8.51 -38.81 -5.62
C LYS A 147 -8.86 -40.29 -5.39
N LYS A 148 -9.78 -40.85 -6.16
CA LYS A 148 -9.67 -42.25 -6.63
C LYS A 148 -10.46 -42.46 -7.93
N ARG A 149 -9.71 -42.72 -9.01
CA ARG A 149 -10.18 -43.52 -10.15
C ARG A 149 -10.13 -44.99 -9.71
N LYS A 150 -11.11 -45.80 -10.11
CA LYS A 150 -10.91 -47.14 -10.69
C LYS A 150 -12.23 -47.71 -11.23
N GLU A 151 -12.07 -48.42 -12.33
CA GLU A 151 -13.03 -49.24 -13.06
C GLU A 151 -13.53 -50.45 -12.24
N GLU A 152 -14.67 -50.99 -12.65
CA GLU A 152 -15.00 -52.42 -12.93
C GLU A 152 -16.54 -52.49 -13.06
N GLU A 153 -17.13 -52.79 -14.22
CA GLU A 153 -17.22 -54.07 -14.95
C GLU A 153 -18.14 -55.11 -14.26
N GLY A 154 -18.96 -55.78 -15.07
CA GLY A 154 -20.00 -56.74 -14.68
C GLY A 154 -21.16 -56.67 -15.68
N GLU A 155 -20.98 -57.12 -16.92
CA GLU A 155 -21.14 -58.52 -17.37
C GLU A 155 -22.61 -58.97 -17.44
N SER A 156 -23.13 -59.18 -18.65
CA SER A 156 -24.10 -60.25 -18.91
C SER A 156 -23.96 -60.80 -20.33
N HIS A 157 -23.59 -62.09 -20.33
CA HIS A 157 -23.56 -63.12 -21.35
C HIS A 157 -24.43 -63.00 -22.61
N GLY A 158 -23.85 -63.47 -23.72
CA GLY A 158 -24.58 -63.90 -24.92
C GLY A 158 -23.65 -64.39 -26.03
N ASN A 159 -23.35 -65.69 -26.02
CA ASN A 159 -22.57 -66.45 -27.01
C ASN A 159 -22.95 -66.19 -28.48
N PHE A 160 -21.99 -66.34 -29.42
CA PHE A 160 -21.99 -67.39 -30.46
C PHE A 160 -21.15 -67.01 -31.72
N VAL A 161 -19.99 -67.69 -31.82
CA VAL A 161 -19.32 -68.27 -33.01
C VAL A 161 -18.69 -67.36 -34.10
N PRO A 162 -17.41 -67.63 -34.47
CA PRO A 162 -16.72 -66.96 -35.58
C PRO A 162 -16.87 -67.73 -36.90
N SER A 163 -16.84 -67.01 -38.02
CA SER A 163 -16.06 -67.28 -39.26
C SER A 163 -16.78 -66.87 -40.55
N VAL A 164 -15.94 -66.52 -41.54
CA VAL A 164 -16.17 -66.48 -43.00
C VAL A 164 -17.03 -65.29 -43.47
N LEU A 165 -16.66 -64.44 -44.45
CA LEU A 165 -15.82 -64.54 -45.65
C LEU A 165 -15.19 -63.16 -45.93
#